data_AF-A0A448WUD6-F1
#
_entry.id   AF-A0A448WUD6-F1
#
_cell.length_a   1.000
_cell.length_b   1.000
_cell.length_c   1.000
_cell.angle_alpha   90.00
_cell.angle_beta   90.00
_cell.angle_gamma   90.00
#
_symmetry.space_group_name_H-M   'P 1'
#
loop_
_entity.id
_entity.type
_entity.pdbx_description
1 polymer ?
#
loop_
_entity_poly.entity_id
_entity_poly.type
_entity_poly.pdbx_seq_one_letter_code
_entity_poly.pdbx_strand_id
1 'polypeptide(L)'
;MSDRICIYSKGTLKPELSAEDLVSCCGWFCGAGCQGGIPIQAWMYWKNHGIVTGGDYQTKDCCRPYEFPPCNHHVNGTLPPCEGEYQTPKCEKMCQDGYNKSYNNDLHFGKSSINRKATCR
;
A
#
# COMPACT_ATOMS: atom_id res chain seq x y z
N MET A 1 1.26 6.70 -4.65
CA MET A 1 1.29 6.09 -6.00
C MET A 1 -0.07 6.23 -6.68
N SER A 2 -1.15 5.92 -5.96
CA SER A 2 -2.56 6.22 -6.28
C SER A 2 -2.77 7.57 -6.97
N ASP A 3 -2.34 8.68 -6.35
CA ASP A 3 -2.50 10.03 -6.90
C ASP A 3 -1.89 10.20 -8.28
N ARG A 4 -0.72 9.59 -8.51
CA ARG A 4 -0.06 9.68 -9.81
C ARG A 4 -0.83 8.92 -10.87
N ILE A 5 -1.45 7.78 -10.53
CA ILE A 5 -2.35 7.08 -11.46
C ILE A 5 -3.52 7.99 -11.84
N CYS A 6 -4.14 8.67 -10.87
CA CYS A 6 -5.20 9.63 -11.12
C CYS A 6 -4.75 10.79 -12.01
N ILE A 7 -3.65 11.47 -11.67
CA ILE A 7 -3.14 12.60 -12.43
C ILE A 7 -2.79 12.21 -13.87
N TYR A 8 -2.04 11.12 -14.07
CA TYR A 8 -1.62 10.69 -15.41
C TYR A 8 -2.78 10.20 -16.26
N SER A 9 -3.82 9.62 -15.64
CA SER A 9 -5.04 9.21 -16.32
C SER A 9 -6.05 10.35 -16.52
N LYS A 10 -5.68 11.59 -16.18
CA LYS A 10 -6.57 12.77 -16.24
C LYS A 10 -7.87 12.55 -15.44
N GLY A 11 -7.76 11.87 -14.30
CA GLY A 11 -8.87 11.59 -13.39
C GLY A 11 -9.77 10.42 -13.79
N THR A 12 -9.47 9.70 -14.88
CA THR A 12 -10.29 8.56 -15.32
C THR A 12 -10.08 7.30 -14.47
N LEU A 13 -8.89 7.13 -13.88
CA LEU A 13 -8.57 6.05 -12.96
C LEU A 13 -8.29 6.63 -11.58
N LYS A 14 -8.98 6.13 -10.54
CA LYS A 14 -8.77 6.58 -9.16
C LYS A 14 -8.57 5.40 -8.20
N PRO A 15 -7.62 4.47 -8.48
CA PRO A 15 -7.40 3.37 -7.57
C PRO A 15 -6.71 3.86 -6.30
N GLU A 16 -7.13 3.33 -5.17
CA GLU A 16 -6.35 3.34 -3.95
C GLU A 16 -5.49 2.08 -3.93
N LEU A 17 -4.15 2.22 -3.95
CA LEU A 17 -3.25 1.07 -3.93
C LEU A 17 -3.05 0.54 -2.52
N SER A 18 -3.01 -0.78 -2.40
CA SER A 18 -2.91 -1.48 -1.13
C SER A 18 -1.56 -1.26 -0.45
N ALA A 19 -1.59 -0.57 0.69
CA ALA A 19 -0.45 -0.54 1.62
C ALA A 19 -0.14 -1.95 2.16
N GLU A 20 -1.18 -2.76 2.37
CA GLU A 20 -1.10 -4.14 2.86
C GLU A 20 -0.28 -5.02 1.91
N ASP A 21 -0.60 -5.00 0.62
CA ASP A 21 0.09 -5.76 -0.41
C ASP A 21 1.57 -5.36 -0.51
N LEU A 22 1.87 -4.05 -0.53
CA LEU A 22 3.25 -3.58 -0.62
C LEU A 22 4.07 -3.98 0.61
N VAL A 23 3.56 -3.76 1.82
CA VAL A 23 4.29 -4.03 3.07
C VAL A 23 4.51 -5.52 3.26
N SER A 24 3.51 -6.36 2.97
CA SER A 24 3.60 -7.81 3.16
C SER A 24 4.37 -8.52 2.04
N CYS A 25 4.26 -8.09 0.77
CA CYS A 25 4.77 -8.82 -0.39
C CYS A 25 6.08 -8.31 -0.99
N CYS A 26 6.54 -7.11 -0.64
CA CYS A 26 7.85 -6.65 -1.10
C CYS A 26 9.02 -7.37 -0.41
N GLY A 27 8.80 -7.80 0.84
CA GLY A 27 9.80 -8.51 1.65
C GLY A 27 11.09 -7.71 1.84
N TRP A 28 12.20 -8.44 1.97
CA TRP A 28 13.53 -7.87 2.24
C TRP A 28 14.01 -6.83 1.24
N PHE A 29 13.46 -6.82 0.02
CA PHE A 29 13.77 -5.81 -0.98
C PHE A 29 13.35 -4.41 -0.52
N CYS A 30 12.20 -4.29 0.15
CA CYS A 30 11.74 -3.02 0.73
C CYS A 30 12.14 -2.83 2.19
N GLY A 31 12.73 -3.83 2.86
CA GLY A 31 13.12 -3.75 4.27
C GLY A 31 12.43 -4.81 5.13
N ALA A 32 12.04 -4.44 6.35
CA ALA A 32 11.52 -5.35 7.38
C ALA A 32 10.02 -5.13 7.67
N GLY A 33 9.25 -4.65 6.68
CA GLY A 33 7.81 -4.44 6.80
C GLY A 33 7.45 -3.44 7.90
N CYS A 34 6.69 -3.88 8.91
CA CYS A 34 6.26 -3.05 10.05
C CYS A 34 7.43 -2.54 10.91
N GLN A 35 8.63 -3.14 10.80
CA GLN A 35 9.84 -2.70 11.49
C GLN A 35 10.63 -1.64 10.70
N GLY A 36 10.06 -1.12 9.61
CA GLY A 36 10.64 -0.09 8.78
C GLY A 36 11.08 -0.58 7.41
N GLY A 37 11.25 0.37 6.49
CA GLY A 37 11.54 0.07 5.09
C GLY A 37 12.25 1.19 4.34
N ILE A 38 12.52 0.92 3.06
CA ILE A 38 13.32 1.74 2.15
C ILE A 38 12.39 2.32 1.07
N PRO A 39 12.06 3.62 1.12
CA PRO A 39 11.05 4.20 0.24
C PRO A 39 11.31 4.03 -1.26
N ILE A 40 12.57 4.17 -1.72
CA ILE A 40 12.88 4.03 -3.16
C ILE A 40 12.60 2.61 -3.68
N GLN A 41 12.78 1.59 -2.83
CA GLN A 41 12.54 0.20 -3.20
C GLN A 41 11.04 -0.09 -3.34
N ALA A 42 10.19 0.56 -2.56
CA ALA A 42 8.74 0.48 -2.76
C ALA A 42 8.32 0.98 -4.16
N TRP A 43 8.91 2.08 -4.64
CA TRP A 43 8.65 2.56 -6.01
C TRP A 43 9.17 1.60 -7.08
N MET A 44 10.32 0.97 -6.85
CA MET A 44 10.87 -0.05 -7.75
C MET A 44 10.00 -1.31 -7.77
N TYR A 45 9.49 -1.72 -6.60
CA TYR A 45 8.57 -2.84 -6.48
C TYR A 45 7.28 -2.58 -7.26
N TRP A 46 6.66 -1.42 -7.05
CA TRP A 46 5.47 -1.01 -7.79
C TRP A 46 5.68 -1.01 -9.31
N LYS A 47 6.86 -0.59 -9.78
CA LYS A 47 7.21 -0.64 -11.20
C LYS A 47 7.31 -2.08 -11.73
N ASN A 48 7.99 -2.96 -10.99
CA ASN A 48 8.39 -4.28 -11.51
C ASN A 48 7.36 -5.39 -11.24
N HIS A 49 6.63 -5.31 -10.12
CA HIS A 49 5.70 -6.34 -9.66
C HIS A 49 4.25 -5.85 -9.62
N GLY A 50 4.05 -4.54 -9.61
CA GLY A 50 2.72 -3.96 -9.41
C GLY A 50 2.26 -4.04 -7.96
N ILE A 51 1.16 -3.36 -7.66
CA ILE A 51 0.47 -3.40 -6.36
C ILE A 51 -1.03 -3.43 -6.66
N VAL A 52 -1.77 -4.30 -5.96
CA VAL A 52 -3.24 -4.37 -6.11
C VAL A 52 -3.96 -3.18 -5.48
N THR A 53 -5.26 -3.02 -5.73
CA THR A 53 -6.07 -2.05 -4.99
C THR A 53 -6.20 -2.45 -3.53
N GLY A 54 -6.28 -1.45 -2.67
CA GLY A 54 -6.57 -1.61 -1.25
C GLY A 54 -7.40 -0.46 -0.75
N GLY A 55 -7.52 -0.40 0.57
CA GLY A 55 -8.23 0.65 1.28
C GLY A 55 -7.96 0.53 2.76
N ASP A 56 -8.63 1.37 3.53
CA ASP A 56 -8.57 1.33 4.99
C ASP A 56 -9.09 0.00 5.55
N TYR A 57 -8.83 -0.21 6.83
CA TYR A 57 -9.33 -1.34 7.60
C TYR A 57 -10.83 -1.61 7.34
N GLN A 58 -11.15 -2.88 7.04
CA GLN A 58 -12.49 -3.37 6.71
C GLN A 58 -13.13 -2.86 5.40
N THR A 59 -12.40 -2.12 4.55
CA THR A 59 -12.89 -1.74 3.22
C THR A 59 -13.20 -2.99 2.38
N LYS A 60 -14.38 -3.03 1.76
CA LYS A 60 -14.84 -4.18 0.96
C LYS A 60 -14.68 -4.02 -0.54
N ASP A 61 -14.64 -2.78 -1.04
CA ASP A 61 -14.53 -2.47 -2.47
C ASP A 61 -13.06 -2.33 -2.92
N CYS A 62 -12.22 -3.29 -2.54
CA CYS A 62 -10.81 -3.34 -2.93
C CYS A 62 -10.26 -4.77 -2.85
N CYS A 63 -9.09 -5.03 -3.46
CA CYS A 63 -8.49 -6.36 -3.40
C CYS A 63 -7.95 -6.71 -2.02
N ARG A 64 -7.04 -5.89 -1.45
CA ARG A 64 -6.43 -6.13 -0.13
C ARG A 64 -6.55 -4.89 0.78
N PRO A 65 -7.55 -4.81 1.66
CA PRO A 65 -7.66 -3.74 2.65
C PRO A 65 -6.55 -3.87 3.70
N TYR A 66 -6.24 -2.77 4.38
CA TYR A 66 -5.28 -2.76 5.48
C TYR A 66 -5.77 -3.65 6.64
N GLU A 67 -4.88 -4.46 7.23
CA GLU A 67 -5.29 -5.41 8.26
C GLU A 67 -5.41 -4.78 9.66
N PHE A 68 -4.69 -3.70 9.94
CA PHE A 68 -4.65 -3.12 11.28
C PHE A 68 -5.75 -2.07 11.50
N PRO A 69 -6.46 -2.12 12.65
CA PRO A 69 -7.48 -1.15 12.98
C PRO A 69 -6.87 0.25 13.23
N PRO A 70 -7.61 1.33 12.93
CA PRO A 70 -7.15 2.68 13.20
C PRO A 70 -7.06 2.94 14.71
N CYS A 71 -6.06 3.71 15.13
CA CYS A 71 -5.79 4.03 16.52
C CYS A 71 -5.28 5.46 16.68
N ASN A 72 -5.39 6.02 17.88
CA ASN A 72 -4.87 7.33 18.20
C ASN A 72 -3.37 7.28 18.53
N HIS A 73 -2.58 7.99 17.74
CA HIS A 73 -1.14 8.08 17.90
C HIS A 73 -0.75 9.40 18.60
N HIS A 74 -0.26 9.31 19.84
CA HIS A 74 0.18 10.44 20.68
C HIS A 74 -0.87 11.52 21.00
N VAL A 75 -2.16 11.21 20.85
CA VAL A 75 -3.28 12.12 21.15
C VAL A 75 -4.42 11.37 21.81
N ASN A 76 -5.28 12.11 22.52
CA ASN A 76 -6.57 11.59 22.96
C ASN A 76 -7.62 11.87 21.88
N GLY A 77 -8.49 10.90 21.62
CA GLY A 77 -9.54 11.03 20.60
C GLY A 77 -10.59 9.93 20.74
N THR A 78 -11.34 9.67 19.66
CA THR A 78 -12.46 8.73 19.64
C THR A 78 -12.06 7.27 19.44
N LEU A 79 -10.84 7.02 18.95
CA LEU A 79 -10.27 5.69 18.72
C LEU A 79 -9.47 5.18 19.94
N PRO A 80 -9.28 3.86 20.07
CA PRO A 80 -8.37 3.31 21.09
C PRO A 80 -6.95 3.85 20.90
N PRO A 81 -6.15 3.93 21.99
CA PRO A 81 -4.73 4.23 21.88
C PRO A 81 -4.03 3.13 21.07
N CYS A 82 -3.00 3.50 20.32
CA CYS A 82 -2.24 2.51 19.55
C CYS A 82 -1.49 1.54 20.47
N GLU A 83 -1.63 0.25 20.18
CA GLU A 83 -0.89 -0.82 20.83
C GLU A 83 0.42 -1.07 20.08
N GLY A 84 1.54 -0.62 20.65
CA GLY A 84 2.90 -1.00 20.24
C GLY A 84 3.16 -1.19 18.74
N GLU A 85 4.01 -2.17 18.43
CA GLU A 85 4.32 -2.56 17.06
C GLU A 85 3.58 -3.84 16.69
N TYR A 86 2.97 -3.86 15.50
CA TYR A 86 2.40 -5.08 14.92
C TYR A 86 3.45 -5.90 14.18
N GLN A 87 3.26 -7.22 14.13
CA GLN A 87 4.04 -8.07 13.23
C GLN A 87 3.63 -7.82 11.78
N THR A 88 4.60 -7.84 10.88
CA THR A 88 4.34 -7.73 9.44
C THR A 88 3.43 -8.88 8.99
N PRO A 89 2.28 -8.58 8.33
CA PRO A 89 1.39 -9.62 7.85
C PRO A 89 2.04 -10.49 6.78
N LYS A 90 1.48 -11.68 6.57
CA LYS A 90 1.98 -12.57 5.52
C LYS A 90 1.62 -12.03 4.13
N CYS A 91 2.51 -12.23 3.17
CA CYS A 91 2.21 -11.94 1.78
C CYS A 91 1.14 -12.92 1.26
N GLU A 92 -0.07 -12.42 1.02
CA GLU A 92 -1.13 -13.17 0.37
C GLU A 92 -1.40 -12.60 -1.02
N LYS A 93 -1.19 -13.44 -2.04
CA LYS A 93 -1.46 -13.07 -3.44
C LYS A 93 -2.89 -13.43 -3.85
N MET A 94 -3.83 -13.01 -3.01
CA MET A 94 -5.26 -13.25 -3.16
C MET A 94 -6.03 -12.01 -2.72
N CYS A 95 -7.13 -11.70 -3.40
CA CYS A 95 -8.03 -10.64 -2.98
C CYS A 95 -9.02 -11.16 -1.94
N GLN A 96 -9.60 -10.27 -1.14
CA GLN A 96 -10.66 -10.61 -0.20
C GLN A 96 -11.89 -11.21 -0.90
N ASP A 97 -12.60 -12.06 -0.18
CA ASP A 97 -13.83 -12.68 -0.67
C ASP A 97 -14.88 -11.63 -1.04
N GLY A 98 -15.53 -11.85 -2.19
CA GLY A 98 -16.55 -10.94 -2.73
C GLY A 98 -16.01 -9.80 -3.58
N TYR A 99 -14.68 -9.62 -3.69
CA TYR A 99 -14.10 -8.67 -4.65
C TYR A 99 -14.15 -9.20 -6.09
N ASN A 100 -14.50 -8.33 -7.04
CA ASN A 100 -14.86 -8.73 -8.41
C ASN A 100 -13.69 -9.12 -9.32
N LYS A 101 -12.44 -8.91 -8.89
CA LYS A 101 -11.24 -9.22 -9.68
C LYS A 101 -10.32 -10.15 -8.91
N SER A 102 -9.56 -10.96 -9.65
CA SER A 102 -8.44 -11.72 -9.09
C SER A 102 -7.25 -10.79 -8.80
N TYR A 103 -6.36 -11.25 -7.91
CA TYR A 103 -5.14 -10.52 -7.54
C TYR A 103 -4.35 -10.06 -8.76
N ASN A 104 -4.06 -10.98 -9.70
CA ASN A 104 -3.27 -10.67 -10.89
C ASN A 104 -3.95 -9.66 -11.82
N ASN A 105 -5.27 -9.67 -11.90
CA ASN A 105 -6.03 -8.74 -12.75
C ASN A 105 -6.22 -7.36 -12.12
N ASP A 106 -5.89 -7.21 -10.84
CA ASP A 106 -6.00 -5.96 -10.10
C ASP A 106 -4.65 -5.27 -9.86
N LEU A 107 -3.56 -5.86 -10.37
CA LEU A 107 -2.22 -5.26 -10.27
C LEU A 107 -2.12 -3.96 -11.08
N HIS A 108 -1.68 -2.90 -10.41
CA HIS A 108 -1.36 -1.62 -11.02
C HIS A 108 0.16 -1.40 -11.02
N PHE A 109 0.73 -1.11 -12.19
CA PHE A 109 2.17 -0.97 -12.37
C PHE A 109 2.62 0.47 -12.56
N GLY A 110 3.77 0.81 -12.01
CA GLY A 110 4.46 2.06 -12.31
C GLY A 110 5.21 2.00 -13.64
N LYS A 111 5.28 3.12 -14.38
CA LYS A 111 6.08 3.19 -15.63
C LYS A 111 7.57 3.34 -15.37
N SER A 112 7.95 4.17 -14.40
CA SER A 112 9.35 4.46 -14.06
C SER A 112 9.51 4.88 -12.60
N SER A 113 10.72 4.69 -12.07
CA SER A 113 11.12 5.08 -10.72
C SER A 113 12.41 5.89 -10.79
N ILE A 114 12.42 7.11 -10.25
CA ILE A 114 13.60 8.00 -10.24
C ILE A 114 13.81 8.59 -8.85
N ASN A 115 15.07 8.73 -8.45
CA ASN A 115 15.44 9.52 -7.28
C ASN A 115 15.49 10.99 -7.70
N ARG A 116 14.75 11.85 -7.01
CA ARG A 116 14.95 13.29 -7.11
C ARG A 116 15.87 13.70 -5.95
N LYS A 117 16.97 14.37 -6.27
CA LYS A 117 17.76 15.06 -5.24
C LYS A 117 16.87 16.13 -4.63
N ALA A 118 16.72 16.10 -3.31
CA ALA A 118 16.13 17.22 -2.59
C ALA A 118 17.16 18.35 -2.61
N THR A 119 17.04 19.26 -3.57
CA THR A 119 17.71 20.55 -3.49
C THR A 119 16.84 21.43 -2.61
N CYS A 120 17.24 21.58 -1.34
CA CYS A 120 16.73 22.66 -0.51
C CYS A 120 17.06 24.00 -1.22
N ARG A 121 16.02 24.81 -1.47
CA ARG A 121 16.20 26.23 -1.78
C ARG A 121 16.13 27.01 -0.49
#